data_AF-A0A6J6VXM9-F1
#
_entry.id   AF-A0A6J6VXM9-F1
#
_cell.length_a   1.000
_cell.length_b   1.000
_cell.length_c   1.000
_cell.angle_alpha   90.00
_cell.angle_beta   90.00
_cell.angle_gamma   90.00
#
_symmetry.space_group_name_H-M   'P 1'
#
loop_
_entity.id
_entity.type
_entity.pdbx_description
1 polymer ?
#
loop_
_entity_poly.entity_id
_entity_poly.type
_entity_poly.pdbx_seq_one_letter_code
_entity_poly.pdbx_strand_id
1 'polypeptide(L)'
;MHRALLSLVNRKTALAAAVLLAFGTAMWSVSADSLWTHPTTLMGLAIGSWAMTRSHFAIAGLGYAVAILSRPHTAVVAAAVGIWESITRKSIRPALLVGATSLLGLIGLVAWNKVNANSWDIFPGTYGGRFDAAISTGDGGQAKPDLWGADLVATFFSPLRGIFFYSPFLLALLPGVIKAWRVAPAWVRSSTVGAGLYLLVQLAGNVWIGATDFFGYRLTLEPLLLVTPLLALAWQEWTSQITSARRVFGALAAVSLWWFAVGSVTRSPDLNGLSQDLPWTQWQVPLAIQAHQPGVWLAATVFVAAVGYLVWPITSPPVAAKPEGKTKKKN
;
A
#
# COMPACT_ATOMS: atom_id res chain seq x y z
N MET A 1 -6.19 6.91 -6.23
CA MET A 1 -5.27 6.00 -6.96
C MET A 1 -5.71 5.66 -8.39
N HIS A 2 -6.97 5.23 -8.64
CA HIS A 2 -7.46 4.89 -10.00
C HIS A 2 -7.06 5.89 -11.11
N ARG A 3 -7.21 7.20 -10.86
CA ARG A 3 -6.82 8.26 -11.80
C ARG A 3 -5.32 8.27 -12.15
N ALA A 4 -4.44 7.90 -11.22
CA ALA A 4 -3.01 7.79 -11.48
C ALA A 4 -2.71 6.55 -12.33
N LEU A 5 -3.39 5.44 -12.06
CA LEU A 5 -3.21 4.19 -12.82
C LEU A 5 -3.66 4.31 -14.29
N LEU A 6 -4.65 5.15 -14.58
CA LEU A 6 -5.07 5.45 -15.96
C LEU A 6 -3.97 6.07 -16.83
N SER A 7 -2.90 6.62 -16.24
CA SER A 7 -1.77 7.13 -17.03
C SER A 7 -0.75 6.04 -17.38
N LEU A 8 -0.93 4.80 -16.91
CA LEU A 8 0.04 3.70 -17.06
C LEU A 8 -0.53 2.51 -17.80
N VAL A 9 -1.77 2.13 -17.46
CA VAL A 9 -2.40 0.89 -17.90
C VAL A 9 -3.78 1.19 -18.46
N ASN A 10 -4.35 0.25 -19.22
CA ASN A 10 -5.69 0.41 -19.76
C ASN A 10 -6.75 0.59 -18.64
N ARG A 11 -7.90 1.16 -19.00
CA ARG A 11 -8.99 1.49 -18.05
C ARG A 11 -9.44 0.31 -17.21
N LYS A 12 -9.47 -0.91 -17.77
CA LYS A 12 -9.91 -2.10 -17.05
C LYS A 12 -8.87 -2.48 -16.00
N THR A 13 -7.59 -2.61 -16.38
CA THR A 13 -6.50 -2.90 -15.44
C THR A 13 -6.40 -1.85 -14.34
N ALA A 14 -6.55 -0.56 -14.68
CA ALA A 14 -6.55 0.53 -13.70
C ALA A 14 -7.68 0.39 -12.68
N LEU A 15 -8.90 0.08 -13.14
CA LEU A 15 -10.06 -0.14 -12.28
C LEU A 15 -9.82 -1.34 -11.35
N ALA A 16 -9.40 -2.48 -11.89
CA ALA A 16 -9.16 -3.67 -11.08
C ALA A 16 -8.05 -3.49 -10.08
N ALA A 17 -6.93 -2.89 -10.45
CA ALA A 17 -5.86 -2.59 -9.51
C ALA A 17 -6.36 -1.66 -8.39
N ALA A 18 -7.19 -0.67 -8.69
CA ALA A 18 -7.78 0.19 -7.66
C ALA A 18 -8.78 -0.55 -6.75
N VAL A 19 -9.62 -1.42 -7.32
CA VAL A 19 -10.60 -2.22 -6.59
C VAL A 19 -9.91 -3.27 -5.70
N LEU A 20 -8.91 -3.98 -6.24
CA LEU A 20 -8.11 -4.94 -5.46
C LEU A 20 -7.27 -4.24 -4.39
N LEU A 21 -6.73 -3.06 -4.68
CA LEU A 21 -6.07 -2.26 -3.65
C LEU A 21 -7.04 -1.90 -2.52
N ALA A 22 -8.27 -1.46 -2.85
CA ALA A 22 -9.24 -1.04 -1.86
C ALA A 22 -9.78 -2.22 -1.02
N PHE A 23 -10.22 -3.29 -1.68
CA PHE A 23 -10.99 -4.36 -1.04
C PHE A 23 -10.24 -5.68 -0.90
N GLY A 24 -9.22 -5.91 -1.72
CA GLY A 24 -8.37 -7.09 -1.63
C GLY A 24 -7.21 -6.91 -0.66
N THR A 25 -7.15 -5.79 0.07
CA THR A 25 -6.11 -5.49 1.06
C THR A 25 -6.73 -4.98 2.35
N ALA A 26 -5.89 -4.86 3.38
CA ALA A 26 -6.30 -4.32 4.67
C ALA A 26 -6.64 -2.82 4.65
N MET A 27 -6.59 -2.14 3.48
CA MET A 27 -7.02 -0.75 3.37
C MET A 27 -8.48 -0.59 3.80
N TRP A 28 -9.36 -1.50 3.40
CA TRP A 28 -10.76 -1.42 3.78
C TRP A 28 -10.98 -1.66 5.28
N SER A 29 -10.47 -2.77 5.83
CA SER A 29 -10.63 -3.08 7.26
C SER A 29 -10.06 -1.99 8.15
N VAL A 30 -8.81 -1.55 7.90
CA VAL A 30 -8.17 -0.51 8.71
C VAL A 30 -8.89 0.84 8.59
N SER A 31 -9.43 1.18 7.42
CA SER A 31 -10.17 2.43 7.26
C SER A 31 -11.59 2.38 7.86
N ALA A 32 -12.18 1.19 7.99
CA ALA A 32 -13.53 1.00 8.51
C ALA A 32 -13.57 0.91 10.05
N ASP A 33 -12.62 0.21 10.66
CA ASP A 33 -12.69 -0.14 12.09
C ASP A 33 -12.20 0.97 13.02
N SER A 34 -11.62 2.03 12.46
CA SER A 34 -10.51 2.68 13.14
C SER A 34 -10.27 4.10 12.60
N LEU A 35 -10.51 5.13 13.44
CA LEU A 35 -10.16 6.54 13.18
C LEU A 35 -8.63 6.77 13.30
N TRP A 36 -7.84 5.88 12.70
CA TRP A 36 -6.39 5.98 12.69
C TRP A 36 -5.96 6.97 11.62
N THR A 37 -4.69 7.37 11.65
CA THR A 37 -4.12 8.33 10.69
C THR A 37 -3.93 7.74 9.28
N HIS A 38 -4.20 6.46 9.06
CA HIS A 38 -4.00 5.80 7.77
C HIS A 38 -4.86 6.36 6.63
N PRO A 39 -6.19 6.55 6.76
CA PRO A 39 -7.01 7.01 5.64
C PRO A 39 -6.59 8.40 5.13
N THR A 40 -6.26 9.32 6.05
CA THR A 40 -5.77 10.66 5.70
C THR A 40 -4.38 10.59 5.06
N THR A 41 -3.48 9.73 5.57
CA THR A 41 -2.18 9.48 4.96
C THR A 41 -2.29 8.89 3.55
N LEU A 42 -3.10 7.85 3.38
CA LEU A 42 -3.31 7.18 2.09
C LEU A 42 -3.91 8.15 1.06
N MET A 43 -4.85 9.01 1.48
CA MET A 43 -5.39 10.06 0.62
C MET A 43 -4.31 11.05 0.17
N GLY A 44 -3.51 11.57 1.11
CA GLY A 44 -2.41 12.49 0.80
C GLY A 44 -1.40 11.89 -0.17
N LEU A 45 -0.95 10.65 0.08
CA LEU A 45 -0.05 9.92 -0.82
C LEU A 45 -0.69 9.68 -2.20
N ALA A 46 -1.98 9.34 -2.26
CA ALA A 46 -2.67 9.13 -3.53
C ALA A 46 -2.81 10.42 -4.36
N ILE A 47 -3.09 11.55 -3.71
CA ILE A 47 -3.09 12.89 -4.35
C ILE A 47 -1.68 13.20 -4.87
N GLY A 48 -0.67 12.96 -4.04
CA GLY A 48 0.75 13.10 -4.39
C GLY A 48 1.10 12.34 -5.66
N SER A 49 0.91 11.02 -5.67
CA SER A 49 1.18 10.15 -6.83
C SER A 49 0.39 10.57 -8.07
N TRP A 50 -0.88 10.97 -7.91
CA TRP A 50 -1.68 11.45 -9.03
C TRP A 50 -1.14 12.75 -9.63
N ALA A 51 -0.76 13.73 -8.81
CA ALA A 51 -0.18 14.98 -9.28
C ALA A 51 1.18 14.74 -9.97
N MET A 52 1.96 13.77 -9.50
CA MET A 52 3.21 13.36 -10.14
C MET A 52 3.01 12.81 -11.55
N THR A 53 1.88 12.14 -11.85
CA THR A 53 1.58 11.69 -13.22
C THR A 53 1.51 12.83 -14.24
N ARG A 54 1.25 14.06 -13.77
CA ARG A 54 1.17 15.28 -14.59
C ARG A 54 2.34 16.22 -14.38
N SER A 55 3.37 15.80 -13.63
CA SER A 55 4.50 16.64 -13.25
C SER A 55 4.09 17.92 -12.49
N HIS A 56 2.94 17.90 -11.79
CA HIS A 56 2.48 19.02 -10.96
C HIS A 56 3.15 18.94 -9.57
N PHE A 57 4.45 19.22 -9.52
CA PHE A 57 5.29 19.00 -8.33
C PHE A 57 4.80 19.71 -7.06
N ALA A 58 4.28 20.94 -7.18
CA ALA A 58 3.73 21.67 -6.04
C ALA A 58 2.46 21.02 -5.48
N ILE A 59 1.55 20.56 -6.34
CA ILE A 59 0.34 19.83 -5.92
C ILE A 59 0.74 18.47 -5.33
N ALA A 60 1.78 17.84 -5.88
CA ALA A 60 2.28 16.59 -5.33
C ALA A 60 2.81 16.77 -3.90
N GLY A 61 3.60 17.81 -3.66
CA GLY A 61 4.09 18.12 -2.32
C GLY A 61 2.98 18.56 -1.35
N LEU A 62 1.93 19.25 -1.81
CA LEU A 62 0.73 19.50 -1.00
C LEU A 62 0.00 18.19 -0.62
N GLY A 63 -0.11 17.23 -1.54
CA GLY A 63 -0.62 15.90 -1.22
C GLY A 63 0.23 15.21 -0.14
N TYR A 64 1.55 15.27 -0.28
CA TYR A 64 2.46 14.75 0.73
C TYR A 64 2.41 15.53 2.06
N ALA A 65 2.13 16.83 2.04
CA ALA A 65 1.94 17.62 3.26
C ALA A 65 0.79 17.06 4.12
N VAL A 66 -0.33 16.67 3.50
CA VAL A 66 -1.45 16.01 4.19
C VAL A 66 -1.01 14.68 4.80
N ALA A 67 -0.19 13.91 4.08
CA ALA A 67 0.34 12.66 4.58
C ALA A 67 1.28 12.86 5.77
N ILE A 68 2.17 13.85 5.71
CA ILE A 68 3.14 14.21 6.76
C ILE A 68 2.42 14.67 8.02
N LEU A 69 1.42 15.53 7.88
CA LEU A 69 0.62 16.02 9.01
C LEU A 69 -0.06 14.87 9.78
N SER A 70 -0.45 13.82 9.07
CA SER A 70 -1.08 12.63 9.67
C SER A 70 -0.06 11.64 10.23
N ARG A 71 1.06 11.44 9.52
CA ARG A 71 2.12 10.47 9.84
C ARG A 71 3.48 11.06 9.43
N PRO A 72 4.27 11.60 10.38
CA PRO A 72 5.42 12.45 10.07
C PRO A 72 6.50 11.75 9.25
N HIS A 73 6.72 10.46 9.50
CA HIS A 73 7.69 9.63 8.79
C HIS A 73 7.37 9.44 7.29
N THR A 74 6.19 9.84 6.80
CA THR A 74 5.92 9.93 5.34
C THR A 74 6.73 11.02 4.64
N ALA A 75 7.39 11.93 5.37
CA ALA A 75 8.29 12.92 4.81
C ALA A 75 9.42 12.29 3.97
N VAL A 76 9.86 11.07 4.33
CA VAL A 76 10.87 10.32 3.54
C VAL A 76 10.37 10.01 2.13
N VAL A 77 9.06 9.82 1.94
CA VAL A 77 8.46 9.60 0.62
C VAL A 77 8.56 10.88 -0.22
N ALA A 78 8.19 12.03 0.36
CA ALA A 78 8.29 13.32 -0.32
C ALA A 78 9.73 13.63 -0.75
N ALA A 79 10.70 13.39 0.15
CA ALA A 79 12.11 13.54 -0.12
C ALA A 79 12.59 12.59 -1.23
N ALA A 80 12.31 11.29 -1.11
CA ALA A 80 12.71 10.30 -2.10
C ALA A 80 12.14 10.63 -3.49
N VAL A 81 10.85 10.99 -3.57
CA VAL A 81 10.20 11.37 -4.82
C VAL A 81 10.82 12.64 -5.41
N GLY A 82 10.97 13.70 -4.61
CA GLY A 82 11.53 14.98 -5.05
C GLY A 82 12.99 14.86 -5.54
N ILE A 83 13.82 14.12 -4.81
CA ILE A 83 15.24 13.90 -5.15
C ILE A 83 15.35 13.03 -6.41
N TRP A 84 14.65 11.89 -6.45
CA TRP A 84 14.73 10.97 -7.59
C TRP A 84 14.27 11.62 -8.89
N GLU A 85 13.15 12.37 -8.85
CA GLU A 85 12.65 13.09 -10.01
C GLU A 85 13.63 14.18 -10.46
N SER A 86 14.27 14.86 -9.52
CA SER A 86 15.27 15.88 -9.82
C SER A 86 16.49 15.29 -10.54
N ILE A 87 17.00 14.16 -10.03
CA ILE A 87 18.12 13.43 -10.64
C ILE A 87 17.73 12.95 -12.04
N THR A 88 16.57 12.30 -12.17
CA THR A 88 16.13 11.70 -13.43
C THR A 88 15.90 12.76 -14.51
N ARG A 89 15.36 13.92 -14.14
CA ARG A 89 15.09 15.03 -15.07
C ARG A 89 16.23 16.02 -15.22
N LYS A 90 17.34 15.83 -14.48
CA LYS A 90 18.48 16.75 -14.41
C LYS A 90 18.03 18.20 -14.10
N SER A 91 17.09 18.34 -13.17
CA SER A 91 16.50 19.63 -12.79
C SER A 91 16.25 19.66 -11.29
N ILE A 92 16.59 20.75 -10.60
CA ILE A 92 16.33 20.88 -9.16
C ILE A 92 14.85 21.19 -8.84
N ARG A 93 14.06 21.57 -9.86
CA ARG A 93 12.67 22.03 -9.73
C ARG A 93 11.76 21.03 -8.99
N PRO A 94 11.79 19.70 -9.27
CA PRO A 94 10.97 18.74 -8.54
C PRO A 94 11.27 18.73 -7.03
N ALA A 95 12.54 18.69 -6.64
CA ALA A 95 12.93 18.70 -5.23
C ALA A 95 12.52 19.99 -4.53
N LEU A 96 12.71 21.15 -5.17
CA LEU A 96 12.30 22.43 -4.59
C LEU A 96 10.79 22.52 -4.42
N LEU A 97 10.00 22.21 -5.46
CA LEU A 97 8.55 22.37 -5.40
C LEU A 97 7.88 21.31 -4.50
N VAL A 98 8.30 20.05 -4.60
CA VAL A 98 7.81 18.99 -3.70
C VAL A 98 8.25 19.29 -2.26
N GLY A 99 9.53 19.61 -2.06
CA GLY A 99 10.10 19.92 -0.76
C GLY A 99 9.41 21.12 -0.09
N ALA A 100 9.38 22.27 -0.75
CA ALA A 100 8.80 23.50 -0.21
C ALA A 100 7.30 23.35 0.14
N THR A 101 6.52 22.67 -0.70
CA THR A 101 5.09 22.48 -0.42
C THR A 101 4.82 21.37 0.59
N SER A 102 5.63 20.31 0.62
CA SER A 102 5.53 19.26 1.66
C SER A 102 5.96 19.76 3.05
N LEU A 103 6.87 20.74 3.11
CA LEU A 103 7.30 21.40 4.35
C LEU A 103 6.14 22.05 5.10
N LEU A 104 5.09 22.50 4.40
CA LEU A 104 3.88 23.02 5.03
C LEU A 104 3.21 21.98 5.95
N GLY A 105 3.28 20.70 5.60
CA GLY A 105 2.78 19.62 6.45
C GLY A 105 3.57 19.44 7.72
N LEU A 106 4.91 19.58 7.64
CA LEU A 106 5.80 19.51 8.80
C LEU A 106 5.62 20.73 9.72
N ILE A 107 5.53 21.94 9.14
CA ILE A 107 5.25 23.16 9.89
C ILE A 107 3.90 23.05 10.59
N GLY A 108 2.86 22.59 9.87
CA GLY A 108 1.53 22.39 10.44
C GLY A 108 1.53 21.37 11.58
N LEU A 109 2.27 20.26 11.43
CA LEU A 109 2.42 19.25 12.46
C LEU A 109 3.09 19.81 13.71
N VAL A 110 4.22 20.49 13.56
CA VAL A 110 4.98 21.06 14.69
C VAL A 110 4.16 22.14 15.39
N ALA A 111 3.44 22.99 14.65
CA ALA A 111 2.52 23.96 15.21
C ALA A 111 1.37 23.29 15.97
N TRP A 112 0.78 22.23 15.40
CA TRP A 112 -0.27 21.44 16.04
C TRP A 112 0.21 20.80 17.36
N ASN A 113 1.42 20.25 17.35
CA ASN A 113 2.07 19.67 18.52
C ASN A 113 2.34 20.72 19.60
N LYS A 114 2.75 21.93 19.19
CA LYS A 114 2.93 23.04 20.13
C LYS A 114 1.62 23.44 20.80
N VAL A 115 0.54 23.52 20.03
CA VAL A 115 -0.77 23.91 20.57
C VAL A 115 -1.37 22.82 21.48
N ASN A 116 -1.30 21.55 21.07
CA ASN A 116 -2.01 20.46 21.76
C ASN A 116 -1.19 19.77 22.85
N ALA A 117 0.13 19.71 22.69
CA ALA A 117 1.03 18.98 23.59
C ALA A 117 2.13 19.86 24.19
N ASN A 118 2.07 21.19 23.95
CA ASN A 118 3.09 22.15 24.38
C ASN A 118 4.53 21.78 23.96
N SER A 119 4.68 21.04 22.86
CA SER A 119 5.96 20.51 22.40
C SER A 119 6.28 20.95 20.97
N TRP A 120 7.53 21.33 20.71
CA TRP A 120 8.04 21.63 19.37
C TRP A 120 8.58 20.39 18.64
N ASP A 121 8.42 19.21 19.22
CA ASP A 121 8.83 17.94 18.63
C ASP A 121 7.93 17.54 17.44
N ILE A 122 8.51 16.81 16.48
CA ILE A 122 7.85 16.18 15.35
C ILE A 122 7.14 14.89 15.80
N PHE A 123 7.64 14.23 16.86
CA PHE A 123 7.18 12.93 17.35
C PHE A 123 6.74 12.93 18.82
N PRO A 124 5.88 13.86 19.29
CA PRO A 124 5.41 13.83 20.66
C PRO A 124 4.46 12.64 20.94
N GLY A 125 4.23 12.35 22.22
CA GLY A 125 3.24 11.37 22.67
C GLY A 125 3.61 9.94 22.30
N THR A 126 2.71 9.20 21.63
CA THR A 126 2.91 7.77 21.29
C THR A 126 4.08 7.51 20.34
N TYR A 127 4.65 8.57 19.73
CA TYR A 127 5.85 8.49 18.90
C TYR A 127 7.16 8.83 19.63
N GLY A 128 7.09 9.31 20.87
CA GLY A 128 8.27 9.64 21.67
C GLY A 128 9.14 8.41 21.95
N GLY A 129 10.46 8.59 21.97
CA GLY A 129 11.44 7.52 22.22
C GLY A 129 11.59 6.49 21.10
N ARG A 130 10.77 6.53 20.03
CA ARG A 130 10.86 5.57 18.91
C ARG A 130 12.09 5.76 18.05
N PHE A 131 12.55 7.00 17.91
CA PHE A 131 13.79 7.27 17.17
C PHE A 131 14.98 6.76 17.97
N ASP A 132 15.02 7.03 19.27
CA ASP A 132 16.05 6.50 20.16
C ASP A 132 16.02 4.98 20.17
N ALA A 133 14.85 4.33 20.21
CA ALA A 133 14.74 2.88 20.12
C ALA A 133 15.09 2.30 18.74
N ALA A 134 15.04 3.10 17.67
CA ALA A 134 15.48 2.67 16.34
C ALA A 134 17.01 2.63 16.21
N ILE A 135 17.73 3.43 17.02
CA ILE A 135 19.19 3.62 16.94
C ILE A 135 19.93 3.20 18.21
N SER A 136 19.23 2.92 19.29
CA SER A 136 19.76 2.48 20.59
C SER A 136 18.97 1.28 21.09
N THR A 137 19.63 0.35 21.77
CA THR A 137 19.02 -0.84 22.39
C THR A 137 18.25 -0.50 23.68
N GLY A 138 17.79 0.74 23.83
CA GLY A 138 17.21 1.28 25.06
C GLY A 138 15.69 1.11 25.15
N ASP A 139 15.19 1.15 26.39
CA ASP A 139 13.76 1.07 26.71
C ASP A 139 13.05 2.38 26.34
N GLY A 140 12.03 2.31 25.48
CA GLY A 140 11.17 3.46 25.18
C GLY A 140 10.41 3.38 23.85
N GLY A 141 10.88 2.57 22.89
CA GLY A 141 10.15 2.32 21.64
C GLY A 141 9.45 0.96 21.64
N GLN A 142 8.48 0.80 20.73
CA GLN A 142 7.91 -0.52 20.49
C GLN A 142 8.93 -1.44 19.79
N ALA A 143 9.68 -0.91 18.84
CA ALA A 143 10.66 -1.68 18.07
C ALA A 143 11.86 -2.08 18.94
N LYS A 144 12.29 -3.34 18.83
CA LYS A 144 13.49 -3.88 19.48
C LYS A 144 14.59 -4.05 18.41
N PRO A 145 15.74 -3.34 18.49
CA PRO A 145 16.76 -3.35 17.43
C PRO A 145 17.29 -4.73 17.03
N ASP A 146 17.41 -5.64 17.99
CA ASP A 146 17.86 -7.02 17.82
C ASP A 146 16.84 -7.90 17.07
N LEU A 147 15.58 -7.47 17.01
CA LEU A 147 14.49 -8.18 16.34
C LEU A 147 14.08 -7.56 15.00
N TRP A 148 14.71 -6.47 14.55
CA TRP A 148 14.29 -5.74 13.35
C TRP A 148 14.23 -6.62 12.09
N GLY A 149 15.17 -7.56 11.94
CA GLY A 149 15.14 -8.55 10.86
C GLY A 149 13.95 -9.52 10.96
N ALA A 150 13.63 -9.98 12.16
CA ALA A 150 12.45 -10.81 12.41
C ALA A 150 11.15 -10.05 12.13
N ASP A 151 11.09 -8.76 12.49
CA ASP A 151 9.97 -7.87 12.23
C ASP A 151 9.72 -7.65 10.74
N LEU A 152 10.80 -7.52 9.95
CA LEU A 152 10.72 -7.49 8.49
C LEU A 152 10.08 -8.77 7.96
N VAL A 153 10.58 -9.95 8.36
CA VAL A 153 10.03 -11.23 7.89
C VAL A 153 8.58 -11.40 8.33
N ALA A 154 8.25 -11.08 9.59
CA ALA A 154 6.91 -11.17 10.13
C ALA A 154 5.92 -10.25 9.40
N THR A 155 6.35 -9.04 9.03
CA THR A 155 5.55 -8.09 8.23
C THR A 155 5.10 -8.68 6.89
N PHE A 156 5.90 -9.58 6.31
CA PHE A 156 5.57 -10.24 5.05
C PHE A 156 4.88 -11.59 5.21
N PHE A 157 5.33 -12.40 6.17
CA PHE A 157 5.04 -13.83 6.23
C PHE A 157 4.43 -14.31 7.55
N SER A 158 4.12 -13.43 8.51
CA SER A 158 3.39 -13.86 9.70
C SER A 158 1.97 -14.31 9.34
N PRO A 159 1.48 -15.47 9.79
CA PRO A 159 0.05 -15.79 9.71
C PRO A 159 -0.83 -14.76 10.45
N LEU A 160 -0.30 -14.06 11.44
CA LEU A 160 -1.05 -13.06 12.19
C LEU A 160 -1.30 -11.79 11.37
N ARG A 161 -0.27 -11.21 10.72
CA ARG A 161 -0.35 -9.90 10.04
C ARG A 161 0.45 -9.81 8.73
N GLY A 162 0.95 -10.91 8.19
CA GLY A 162 1.85 -10.90 7.04
C GLY A 162 1.13 -10.52 5.74
N ILE A 163 1.65 -9.55 4.99
CA ILE A 163 1.01 -9.11 3.73
C ILE A 163 0.77 -10.27 2.75
N PHE A 164 1.67 -11.24 2.66
CA PHE A 164 1.51 -12.37 1.72
C PHE A 164 0.59 -13.46 2.25
N PHE A 165 0.30 -13.48 3.55
CA PHE A 165 -0.75 -14.33 4.10
C PHE A 165 -2.13 -13.78 3.79
N TYR A 166 -2.35 -12.47 3.84
CA TYR A 166 -3.69 -11.86 3.62
C TYR A 166 -3.91 -11.37 2.18
N SER A 167 -2.85 -11.00 1.49
CA SER A 167 -2.86 -10.53 0.09
C SER A 167 -1.95 -11.38 -0.82
N PRO A 168 -2.11 -12.72 -0.86
CA PRO A 168 -1.23 -13.62 -1.61
C PRO A 168 -1.19 -13.36 -3.11
N PHE A 169 -2.21 -12.72 -3.71
CA PHE A 169 -2.18 -12.36 -5.14
C PHE A 169 -1.02 -11.44 -5.51
N LEU A 170 -0.46 -10.71 -4.54
CA LEU A 170 0.73 -9.90 -4.74
C LEU A 170 1.96 -10.75 -5.08
N LEU A 171 2.05 -11.99 -4.59
CA LEU A 171 3.12 -12.93 -4.94
C LEU A 171 3.12 -13.26 -6.44
N ALA A 172 1.94 -13.39 -7.04
CA ALA A 172 1.79 -13.66 -8.47
C ALA A 172 2.20 -12.48 -9.37
N LEU A 173 2.49 -11.32 -8.78
CA LEU A 173 3.01 -10.15 -9.49
C LEU A 173 4.54 -10.03 -9.41
N LEU A 174 5.18 -10.67 -8.41
CA LEU A 174 6.63 -10.52 -8.17
C LEU A 174 7.51 -10.85 -9.37
N PRO A 175 7.26 -11.93 -10.16
CA PRO A 175 8.08 -12.21 -11.33
C PRO A 175 8.04 -11.11 -12.41
N GLY A 176 6.95 -10.33 -12.46
CA GLY A 176 6.78 -9.22 -13.38
C GLY A 176 7.47 -7.93 -12.95
N VAL A 177 7.89 -7.80 -11.68
CA VAL A 177 8.42 -6.54 -11.13
C VAL A 177 9.68 -6.07 -11.87
N ILE A 178 10.58 -6.98 -12.25
CA ILE A 178 11.81 -6.61 -12.98
C ILE A 178 11.46 -6.01 -14.35
N LYS A 179 10.51 -6.62 -15.07
CA LYS A 179 10.06 -6.11 -16.38
C LYS A 179 9.32 -4.77 -16.21
N ALA A 180 8.42 -4.70 -15.24
CA ALA A 180 7.69 -3.49 -14.89
C ALA A 180 8.64 -2.33 -14.55
N TRP A 181 9.69 -2.59 -13.77
CA TRP A 181 10.68 -1.59 -13.38
C TRP A 181 11.37 -0.96 -14.59
N ARG A 182 11.71 -1.79 -15.59
CA ARG A 182 12.38 -1.33 -16.82
C ARG A 182 11.51 -0.38 -17.65
N VAL A 183 10.20 -0.59 -17.68
CA VAL A 183 9.26 0.27 -18.44
C VAL A 183 8.64 1.38 -17.59
N ALA A 184 8.74 1.30 -16.25
CA ALA A 184 8.12 2.25 -15.34
C ALA A 184 8.65 3.68 -15.55
N PRO A 185 7.76 4.69 -15.63
CA PRO A 185 8.18 6.08 -15.66
C PRO A 185 8.79 6.49 -14.32
N ALA A 186 9.51 7.61 -14.33
CA ALA A 186 10.26 8.12 -13.18
C ALA A 186 9.43 8.17 -11.89
N TRP A 187 8.17 8.63 -11.98
CA TRP A 187 7.33 8.82 -10.81
C TRP A 187 6.92 7.50 -10.14
N VAL A 188 6.81 6.42 -10.91
CA VAL A 188 6.49 5.08 -10.39
C VAL A 188 7.71 4.52 -9.66
N ARG A 189 8.90 4.67 -10.26
CA ARG A 189 10.16 4.24 -9.63
C ARG A 189 10.42 5.01 -8.34
N SER A 190 10.28 6.33 -8.38
CA SER A 190 10.49 7.20 -7.22
C SER A 190 9.48 6.92 -6.10
N SER A 191 8.20 6.70 -6.44
CA SER A 191 7.19 6.27 -5.46
C SER A 191 7.51 4.91 -4.86
N THR A 192 8.01 3.95 -5.65
CA THR A 192 8.40 2.63 -5.17
C THR A 192 9.63 2.68 -4.26
N VAL A 193 10.64 3.49 -4.60
CA VAL A 193 11.80 3.72 -3.72
C VAL A 193 11.34 4.39 -2.42
N GLY A 194 10.48 5.40 -2.52
CA GLY A 194 9.85 6.04 -1.36
C GLY A 194 9.08 5.04 -0.49
N ALA A 195 8.35 4.09 -1.10
CA ALA A 195 7.65 3.02 -0.40
C ALA A 195 8.61 2.14 0.42
N GLY A 196 9.74 1.73 -0.18
CA GLY A 196 10.76 0.94 0.48
C GLY A 196 11.41 1.69 1.65
N LEU A 197 11.87 2.92 1.40
CA LEU A 197 12.46 3.77 2.45
C LEU A 197 11.49 4.04 3.60
N TYR A 198 10.23 4.31 3.27
CA TYR A 198 9.19 4.48 4.27
C TYR A 198 8.97 3.22 5.10
N LEU A 199 8.90 2.04 4.49
CA LEU A 199 8.71 0.79 5.22
C LEU A 199 9.86 0.54 6.19
N LEU A 200 11.11 0.84 5.80
CA LEU A 200 12.28 0.73 6.67
C LEU A 200 12.16 1.66 7.88
N VAL A 201 11.86 2.95 7.67
CA VAL A 201 11.65 3.93 8.75
C VAL A 201 10.46 3.52 9.63
N GLN A 202 9.39 3.02 9.01
CA GLN A 202 8.18 2.58 9.69
C GLN A 202 8.48 1.44 10.67
N LEU A 203 9.24 0.43 10.25
CA LEU A 203 9.62 -0.72 11.07
C LEU A 203 10.77 -0.43 12.04
N ALA A 204 11.56 0.61 11.78
CA ALA A 204 12.52 1.10 12.75
C ALA A 204 11.83 1.72 13.98
N GLY A 205 10.68 2.37 13.78
CA GLY A 205 9.90 2.99 14.87
C GLY A 205 8.68 2.20 15.35
N ASN A 206 8.35 1.04 14.77
CA ASN A 206 7.17 0.24 15.13
C ASN A 206 7.49 -1.25 15.07
N VAL A 207 6.92 -2.02 15.99
CA VAL A 207 6.90 -3.49 15.87
C VAL A 207 6.04 -3.90 14.68
N TRP A 208 6.43 -4.97 14.01
CA TRP A 208 5.75 -5.57 12.84
C TRP A 208 4.21 -5.65 12.93
N ILE A 209 3.64 -5.82 14.13
CA ILE A 209 2.19 -5.91 14.34
C ILE A 209 1.46 -4.59 14.06
N GLY A 210 2.10 -3.46 14.32
CA GLY A 210 1.52 -2.12 14.26
C GLY A 210 0.56 -1.80 15.42
N ALA A 211 -0.57 -2.49 15.52
CA ALA A 211 -1.47 -2.47 16.70
C ALA A 211 -2.49 -3.63 16.64
N THR A 212 -3.48 -3.59 17.53
CA THR A 212 -4.62 -4.51 17.67
C THR A 212 -5.92 -3.88 17.12
N ASP A 213 -7.06 -4.55 17.25
CA ASP A 213 -8.41 -4.01 16.96
C ASP A 213 -8.82 -3.87 15.48
N PHE A 214 -8.08 -4.45 14.54
CA PHE A 214 -8.46 -4.51 13.13
C PHE A 214 -8.03 -5.84 12.52
N PHE A 215 -8.64 -6.22 11.41
CA PHE A 215 -8.27 -7.42 10.66
C PHE A 215 -7.19 -7.14 9.59
N GLY A 216 -6.19 -8.01 9.49
CA GLY A 216 -5.13 -7.97 8.48
C GLY A 216 -3.94 -7.09 8.86
N TYR A 217 -3.22 -6.56 7.89
CA TYR A 217 -1.96 -5.85 8.10
C TYR A 217 -2.10 -4.33 8.05
N ARG A 218 -1.22 -3.62 8.77
CA ARG A 218 -1.31 -2.15 8.86
C ARG A 218 -0.07 -1.41 8.37
N LEU A 219 1.11 -1.89 8.72
CA LEU A 219 2.34 -1.14 8.49
C LEU A 219 2.76 -1.07 7.02
N THR A 220 2.20 -1.95 6.19
CA THR A 220 2.47 -2.01 4.75
C THR A 220 1.44 -1.26 3.91
N LEU A 221 0.44 -0.61 4.49
CA LEU A 221 -0.62 0.07 3.73
C LEU A 221 -0.08 1.19 2.84
N GLU A 222 0.71 2.11 3.40
CA GLU A 222 1.30 3.21 2.65
C GLU A 222 2.32 2.72 1.60
N PRO A 223 3.27 1.81 1.92
CA PRO A 223 4.12 1.19 0.91
C PRO A 223 3.32 0.53 -0.22
N LEU A 224 2.26 -0.20 0.14
CA LEU A 224 1.44 -0.92 -0.83
C LEU A 224 0.74 0.04 -1.79
N LEU A 225 0.19 1.14 -1.27
CA LEU A 225 -0.39 2.21 -2.09
C LEU A 225 0.63 2.75 -3.09
N LEU A 226 1.84 3.06 -2.61
CA LEU A 226 2.91 3.67 -3.42
C LEU A 226 3.52 2.72 -4.44
N VAL A 227 3.57 1.41 -4.16
CA VAL A 227 4.08 0.38 -5.09
C VAL A 227 3.01 -0.13 -6.06
N THR A 228 1.71 0.12 -5.78
CA THR A 228 0.59 -0.32 -6.65
C THR A 228 0.77 0.04 -8.13
N PRO A 229 1.24 1.25 -8.51
CA PRO A 229 1.51 1.57 -9.91
C PRO A 229 2.53 0.64 -10.58
N LEU A 230 3.59 0.26 -9.86
CA LEU A 230 4.58 -0.71 -10.36
C LEU A 230 3.99 -2.12 -10.46
N LEU A 231 3.16 -2.52 -9.49
CA LEU A 231 2.47 -3.80 -9.49
C LEU A 231 1.44 -3.91 -10.63
N ALA A 232 0.75 -2.82 -10.96
CA ALA A 232 -0.14 -2.77 -12.13
C ALA A 232 0.62 -2.93 -13.44
N LEU A 233 1.82 -2.36 -13.54
CA LEU A 233 2.74 -2.61 -14.67
C LEU A 233 3.25 -4.06 -14.66
N ALA A 234 3.57 -4.64 -13.50
CA ALA A 234 4.00 -6.05 -13.40
C ALA A 234 2.92 -7.02 -13.91
N TRP A 235 1.66 -6.73 -13.63
CA TRP A 235 0.54 -7.44 -14.22
C TRP A 235 0.53 -7.34 -15.76
N GLN A 236 0.65 -6.13 -16.31
CA GLN A 236 0.61 -5.90 -17.74
C GLN A 236 1.79 -6.55 -18.49
N GLU A 237 3.00 -6.44 -17.94
CA GLU A 237 4.24 -6.90 -18.58
C GLU A 237 4.52 -8.40 -18.42
N TRP A 238 3.85 -9.07 -17.48
CA TRP A 238 4.12 -10.48 -17.20
C TRP A 238 2.87 -11.30 -16.88
N THR A 239 2.15 -10.99 -15.80
CA THR A 239 1.09 -11.87 -15.28
C THR A 239 -0.06 -12.06 -16.29
N SER A 240 -0.41 -11.00 -17.03
CA SER A 240 -1.47 -11.05 -18.04
C SER A 240 -1.12 -11.90 -19.27
N GLN A 241 0.17 -12.07 -19.55
CA GLN A 241 0.70 -12.80 -20.71
C GLN A 241 0.71 -14.32 -20.48
N ILE A 242 0.65 -14.77 -19.22
CA ILE A 242 0.77 -16.18 -18.85
C ILE A 242 -0.56 -16.66 -18.26
N THR A 243 -1.23 -17.58 -18.94
CA THR A 243 -2.56 -18.08 -18.54
C THR A 243 -2.58 -18.66 -17.12
N SER A 244 -1.56 -19.44 -16.74
CA SER A 244 -1.47 -20.01 -15.39
C SER A 244 -1.30 -18.92 -14.33
N ALA A 245 -0.38 -17.96 -14.55
CA ALA A 245 -0.16 -16.84 -13.64
C ALA A 245 -1.42 -15.99 -13.45
N ARG A 246 -2.18 -15.74 -14.54
CA ARG A 246 -3.46 -15.03 -14.51
C ARG A 246 -4.52 -15.75 -13.68
N ARG A 247 -4.63 -17.08 -13.82
CA ARG A 247 -5.56 -17.90 -13.04
C ARG A 247 -5.18 -17.94 -11.56
N VAL A 248 -3.88 -18.14 -11.27
CA VAL A 248 -3.35 -18.13 -9.90
C VAL A 248 -3.62 -16.78 -9.24
N PHE A 249 -3.29 -15.68 -9.92
CA PHE A 249 -3.60 -14.33 -9.43
C PHE A 249 -5.10 -14.14 -9.15
N GLY A 250 -5.97 -14.52 -10.08
CA GLY A 250 -7.42 -14.38 -9.91
C GLY A 250 -7.96 -15.17 -8.73
N ALA A 251 -7.51 -16.41 -8.55
CA ALA A 251 -7.89 -17.24 -7.41
C ALA A 251 -7.41 -16.65 -6.08
N LEU A 252 -6.13 -16.25 -6.01
CA LEU A 252 -5.57 -15.63 -4.81
C LEU A 252 -6.22 -14.28 -4.48
N ALA A 253 -6.59 -13.50 -5.50
CA ALA A 253 -7.27 -12.23 -5.32
C ALA A 253 -8.69 -12.41 -4.78
N ALA A 254 -9.41 -13.44 -5.27
CA ALA A 254 -10.71 -13.81 -4.75
C ALA A 254 -10.64 -14.24 -3.27
N VAL A 255 -9.61 -15.01 -2.90
CA VAL A 255 -9.36 -15.40 -1.51
C VAL A 255 -9.12 -14.16 -0.62
N SER A 256 -8.26 -13.24 -1.05
CA SER A 256 -8.01 -11.99 -0.31
C SER A 256 -9.26 -11.14 -0.14
N LEU A 257 -10.02 -10.93 -1.22
CA LEU A 257 -11.27 -10.19 -1.18
C LEU A 257 -12.25 -10.82 -0.18
N TRP A 258 -12.32 -12.15 -0.14
CA TRP A 258 -13.18 -12.87 0.79
C TRP A 258 -12.74 -12.65 2.24
N TRP A 259 -11.44 -12.81 2.53
CA TRP A 259 -10.91 -12.58 3.87
C TRP A 259 -11.18 -11.16 4.36
N PHE A 260 -10.94 -10.15 3.53
CA PHE A 260 -11.20 -8.77 3.92
C PHE A 260 -12.69 -8.42 3.98
N ALA A 261 -13.55 -9.06 3.19
CA ALA A 261 -15.00 -8.92 3.31
C ALA A 261 -15.54 -9.49 4.62
N VAL A 262 -15.05 -10.66 5.07
CA VAL A 262 -15.40 -11.21 6.38
C VAL A 262 -14.77 -10.39 7.50
N GLY A 263 -13.46 -10.10 7.37
CA GLY A 263 -12.68 -9.44 8.41
C GLY A 263 -13.06 -7.99 8.70
N SER A 264 -13.51 -7.24 7.68
CA SER A 264 -13.92 -5.83 7.84
C SER A 264 -15.24 -5.62 8.59
N VAL A 265 -16.01 -6.69 8.82
CA VAL A 265 -17.19 -6.67 9.69
C VAL A 265 -16.90 -7.35 11.05
N THR A 266 -15.67 -7.82 11.26
CA THR A 266 -15.23 -8.45 12.52
C THR A 266 -14.64 -7.42 13.46
N ARG A 267 -15.44 -6.95 14.42
CA ARG A 267 -14.94 -6.24 15.60
C ARG A 267 -15.01 -7.17 16.81
N SER A 268 -14.23 -8.25 16.80
CA SER A 268 -14.23 -9.21 17.91
C SER A 268 -13.21 -8.82 18.99
N PRO A 269 -13.59 -8.82 20.28
CA PRO A 269 -12.66 -8.78 21.41
C PRO A 269 -11.55 -9.85 21.32
N ASP A 270 -11.80 -10.97 20.62
CA ASP A 270 -10.82 -12.04 20.44
C ASP A 270 -9.62 -11.61 19.59
N LEU A 271 -9.80 -10.63 18.68
CA LEU A 271 -8.68 -10.03 17.95
C LEU A 271 -7.78 -9.18 18.86
N ASN A 272 -8.27 -8.79 20.04
CA ASN A 272 -7.54 -7.99 21.02
C ASN A 272 -6.74 -8.84 22.00
N GLY A 273 -7.07 -10.13 22.12
CA GLY A 273 -6.31 -11.10 22.93
C GLY A 273 -5.06 -11.65 22.23
N LEU A 274 -4.78 -11.24 20.99
CA LEU A 274 -3.65 -11.72 20.21
C LEU A 274 -2.32 -11.17 20.75
N SER A 275 -1.36 -12.07 21.01
CA SER A 275 -0.07 -11.71 21.60
C SER A 275 0.90 -11.21 20.54
N GLN A 276 1.50 -10.06 20.80
CA GLN A 276 2.42 -9.40 19.86
C GLN A 276 3.75 -10.16 19.69
N ASP A 277 4.08 -11.04 20.64
CA ASP A 277 5.34 -11.81 20.65
C ASP A 277 5.25 -13.14 19.88
N LEU A 278 4.09 -13.48 19.31
CA LEU A 278 3.80 -14.78 18.72
C LEU A 278 3.45 -14.69 17.20
N PRO A 279 4.36 -14.19 16.35
CA PRO A 279 4.09 -13.98 14.92
C PRO A 279 3.73 -15.23 14.13
N TRP A 280 4.13 -16.42 14.60
CA TRP A 280 4.06 -17.66 13.82
C TRP A 280 2.97 -18.63 14.27
N THR A 281 2.38 -18.42 15.44
CA THR A 281 1.50 -19.40 16.08
C THR A 281 0.03 -18.98 16.08
N GLN A 282 -0.26 -17.70 15.80
CA GLN A 282 -1.60 -17.16 15.78
C GLN A 282 -2.02 -16.72 14.37
N TRP A 283 -3.28 -16.96 14.02
CA TRP A 283 -3.86 -16.59 12.72
C TRP A 283 -5.23 -15.94 12.92
N GLN A 284 -5.46 -14.76 12.34
CA GLN A 284 -6.73 -14.04 12.52
C GLN A 284 -7.88 -14.62 11.68
N VAL A 285 -7.60 -15.30 10.56
CA VAL A 285 -8.65 -15.80 9.67
C VAL A 285 -9.56 -16.82 10.36
N PRO A 286 -9.06 -17.86 11.04
CA PRO A 286 -9.94 -18.80 11.76
C PRO A 286 -10.81 -18.10 12.81
N LEU A 287 -10.24 -17.13 13.54
CA LEU A 287 -10.96 -16.36 14.55
C LEU A 287 -12.06 -15.49 13.92
N ALA A 288 -11.76 -14.81 12.81
CA ALA A 288 -12.73 -14.01 12.08
C ALA A 288 -13.86 -14.89 11.50
N ILE A 289 -13.56 -16.10 11.05
CA ILE A 289 -14.57 -17.04 10.55
C ILE A 289 -15.46 -17.51 11.71
N GLN A 290 -14.86 -17.94 12.83
CA GLN A 290 -15.59 -18.41 14.02
C GLN A 290 -16.47 -17.34 14.65
N ALA A 291 -16.06 -16.07 14.57
CA ALA A 291 -16.82 -14.95 15.12
C ALA A 291 -18.14 -14.66 14.37
N HIS A 292 -18.35 -15.24 13.19
CA HIS A 292 -19.47 -14.89 12.31
C HIS A 292 -20.36 -16.07 11.92
N GLN A 293 -21.63 -15.74 11.68
CA GLN A 293 -22.63 -16.69 11.20
C GLN A 293 -22.47 -16.98 9.68
N PRO A 294 -22.96 -18.14 9.18
CA PRO A 294 -22.85 -18.50 7.76
C PRO A 294 -23.39 -17.45 6.78
N GLY A 295 -24.36 -16.63 7.20
CA GLY A 295 -24.89 -15.53 6.40
C GLY A 295 -23.85 -14.47 6.02
N VAL A 296 -22.90 -14.17 6.91
CA VAL A 296 -21.78 -13.24 6.63
C VAL A 296 -20.85 -13.84 5.58
N TRP A 297 -20.58 -15.14 5.67
CA TRP A 297 -19.74 -15.84 4.69
C TRP A 297 -20.38 -15.84 3.31
N LEU A 298 -21.71 -16.06 3.25
CA LEU A 298 -22.46 -15.98 2.00
C LEU A 298 -22.42 -14.57 1.43
N ALA A 299 -22.67 -13.54 2.24
CA ALA A 299 -22.58 -12.14 1.82
C ALA A 299 -21.17 -11.79 1.29
N ALA A 300 -20.11 -12.24 1.96
CA ALA A 300 -18.74 -12.09 1.49
C ALA A 300 -18.54 -12.79 0.14
N THR A 301 -19.03 -14.02 -0.04
CA THR A 301 -18.94 -14.74 -1.32
C THR A 301 -19.70 -14.01 -2.44
N VAL A 302 -20.89 -13.49 -2.17
CA VAL A 302 -21.67 -12.68 -3.13
C VAL A 302 -20.91 -11.40 -3.49
N PHE A 303 -20.31 -10.74 -2.50
CA PHE A 303 -19.45 -9.57 -2.72
C PHE A 303 -18.25 -9.92 -3.62
N VAL A 304 -17.54 -11.02 -3.33
CA VAL A 304 -16.44 -11.49 -4.18
C VAL A 304 -16.90 -11.80 -5.60
N ALA A 305 -18.07 -12.42 -5.77
CA ALA A 305 -18.64 -12.68 -7.10
C ALA A 305 -18.97 -11.37 -7.83
N ALA A 306 -19.54 -10.38 -7.15
CA ALA A 306 -19.87 -9.07 -7.71
C ALA A 306 -18.62 -8.27 -8.11
N VAL A 307 -17.63 -8.19 -7.21
CA VAL A 307 -16.32 -7.58 -7.49
C VAL A 307 -15.59 -8.33 -8.61
N GLY A 308 -15.63 -9.65 -8.53
CA GLY A 308 -15.10 -10.57 -9.53
C GLY A 308 -15.72 -10.29 -10.90
N TYR A 309 -17.03 -10.13 -11.01
CA TYR A 309 -17.73 -9.78 -12.24
C TYR A 309 -17.30 -8.41 -12.80
N LEU A 310 -17.14 -7.40 -11.94
CA LEU A 310 -16.65 -6.07 -12.33
C LEU A 310 -15.20 -6.10 -12.87
N VAL A 311 -14.39 -7.04 -12.37
CA VAL A 311 -12.96 -7.20 -12.69
C VAL A 311 -12.71 -8.31 -13.74
N TRP A 312 -13.69 -9.19 -13.98
CA TRP A 312 -13.63 -10.35 -14.86
C TRP A 312 -13.21 -10.05 -16.32
N PRO A 313 -13.56 -8.90 -16.92
CA PRO A 313 -13.12 -8.58 -18.28
C PRO A 313 -11.58 -8.44 -18.45
N ILE A 314 -10.79 -8.65 -17.38
CA ILE A 314 -9.32 -8.53 -17.32
C ILE A 314 -8.65 -9.90 -17.26
N THR A 315 -9.38 -10.97 -16.91
CA THR A 315 -8.88 -12.36 -16.96
C THR A 315 -9.07 -13.01 -18.34
N SER A 316 -9.79 -12.33 -19.24
CA SER A 316 -9.90 -12.74 -20.64
C SER A 316 -8.61 -12.39 -21.38
N PRO A 317 -8.04 -13.31 -22.18
CA PRO A 317 -6.86 -12.99 -22.98
C PRO A 317 -7.13 -11.78 -23.88
N PRO A 318 -6.12 -10.93 -24.16
CA PRO A 318 -6.29 -9.89 -25.15
C PRO A 318 -6.77 -10.53 -26.45
N VAL A 319 -7.86 -10.00 -27.02
CA VAL A 319 -8.36 -10.44 -28.31
C VAL A 319 -7.21 -10.28 -29.30
N ALA A 320 -6.74 -11.38 -29.88
CA ALA A 320 -5.67 -11.35 -30.86
C ALA A 320 -6.06 -10.35 -31.96
N ALA A 321 -5.19 -9.37 -32.22
CA ALA A 321 -5.39 -8.45 -33.31
C ALA A 321 -5.55 -9.28 -34.60
N LYS A 322 -6.70 -9.14 -35.27
CA LYS A 322 -6.90 -9.76 -36.59
C LYS A 322 -5.75 -9.29 -37.48
N PRO A 323 -5.00 -10.19 -38.13
CA PRO A 323 -3.97 -9.78 -39.07
C PRO A 323 -4.62 -8.91 -40.15
N GLU A 324 -4.10 -7.71 -40.35
CA GLU A 324 -4.54 -6.82 -41.43
C GLU A 324 -4.45 -7.61 -42.74
N GLY A 325 -5.61 -7.84 -43.35
CA GLY A 325 -5.69 -8.55 -44.61
C GLY A 325 -4.85 -7.82 -45.64
N LYS A 326 -3.85 -8.51 -46.19
CA LYS A 326 -3.06 -8.05 -47.34
C LYS A 326 -4.01 -7.52 -48.41
N THR A 327 -4.05 -6.21 -48.59
CA THR A 327 -4.68 -5.55 -49.72
C THR A 327 -3.99 -6.06 -50.97
N LYS A 328 -4.66 -6.94 -51.72
CA LYS A 328 -4.24 -7.36 -53.05
C LYS A 328 -4.16 -6.10 -53.92
N LYS A 329 -2.95 -5.70 -54.30
CA LYS A 329 -2.74 -4.81 -55.45
C LYS A 329 -3.36 -5.48 -56.68
N LYS A 330 -4.40 -4.89 -57.25
CA LYS A 330 -4.84 -5.18 -58.61
C LYS A 330 -3.88 -4.45 -59.56
N ASN A 331 -3.26 -5.22 -60.45
CA ASN A 331 -2.61 -4.75 -61.65
C ASN A 331 -3.65 -4.18 -62.62
#